data_AF-A0A7H0DSP8-F1
#
_entry.id   AF-A0A7H0DSP8-F1
#
_cell.length_a   1.000
_cell.length_b   1.000
_cell.length_c   1.000
_cell.angle_alpha   90.00
_cell.angle_beta   90.00
_cell.angle_gamma   90.00
#
_symmetry.space_group_name_H-M   'P 1'
#
loop_
_entity.id
_entity.type
_entity.pdbx_description
1 polymer ?
#
loop_
_entity_poly.entity_id
_entity_poly.type
_entity_poly.pdbx_seq_one_letter_code
_entity_poly.pdbx_strand_id
1 'polypeptide(L)' 'SYRIEDEYCLKDIINNLNYKQPQVVKAVKNLSQEGYFNKRRNE' A
#
# COMPACT_ATOMS: atom_id res chain seq x y z
N SER A 1 -0.26 -1.88 -24.78
CA SER A 1 0.61 -1.59 -23.63
C SER A 1 -0.24 -1.05 -22.50
N TYR A 2 -0.56 -1.88 -21.50
CA TYR A 2 -1.27 -1.40 -20.31
C TYR A 2 -0.27 -0.59 -19.49
N ARG A 3 -0.54 0.70 -19.31
CA ARG A 3 0.26 1.52 -18.41
C ARG A 3 0.08 0.97 -17.00
N ILE A 4 1.18 0.87 -16.26
CA ILE A 4 1.18 0.59 -14.83
C ILE A 4 0.66 1.87 -14.14
N GLU A 5 -0.63 2.17 -14.30
CA GLU A 5 -1.30 3.32 -13.67
C GLU A 5 -1.81 2.98 -12.25
N ASP A 6 -1.70 1.71 -11.81
CA ASP A 6 -2.25 1.22 -10.54
C ASP A 6 -1.19 0.88 -9.46
N GLU A 7 0.06 1.33 -9.62
CA GLU A 7 1.10 1.10 -8.61
C GLU A 7 1.16 2.30 -7.65
N TYR A 8 0.60 2.11 -6.45
CA TYR A 8 0.57 3.14 -5.41
C TYR A 8 1.71 2.97 -4.41
N CYS A 9 2.43 4.07 -4.14
CA CYS A 9 3.43 4.09 -3.09
C CYS A 9 2.76 4.18 -1.72
N LEU A 10 2.94 3.12 -0.92
CA LEU A 10 2.35 3.05 0.41
C LEU A 10 2.79 4.20 1.32
N LYS A 11 4.04 4.68 1.16
CA LYS A 11 4.58 5.80 1.95
C LYS A 11 3.76 7.07 1.74
N ASP A 12 3.33 7.33 0.51
CA ASP A 12 2.59 8.54 0.17
C ASP A 12 1.16 8.46 0.70
N ILE A 13 0.54 7.28 0.64
CA ILE A 13 -0.78 7.03 1.26
C ILE A 13 -0.71 7.26 2.77
N ILE A 14 0.29 6.69 3.45
CA ILE A 14 0.48 6.85 4.90
C ILE A 14 0.70 8.32 5.26
N ASN A 15 1.56 9.02 4.53
CA ASN A 15 1.86 10.44 4.76
C ASN A 15 0.61 11.31 4.58
N ASN A 16 -0.20 11.05 3.55
CA ASN A 16 -1.41 11.81 3.27
C ASN A 16 -2.51 11.60 4.30
N LEU A 17 -2.61 10.41 4.89
CA LEU A 17 -3.62 10.12 5.90
C LEU A 17 -3.33 10.82 7.24
N ASN A 18 -2.08 11.26 7.48
CA ASN A 18 -1.64 11.85 8.76
C ASN A 18 -2.10 11.00 9.97
N TYR A 19 -2.20 9.69 9.76
CA TYR A 19 -2.89 8.75 10.63
C TYR A 19 -1.91 7.71 11.17
N LYS A 20 -2.17 7.20 12.37
CA LYS A 20 -1.30 6.32 13.15
C LYS A 20 -0.67 5.22 12.28
N GLN A 21 0.59 5.43 11.88
CA GLN A 21 1.35 4.58 10.97
C GLN A 21 1.28 3.07 11.29
N PRO A 22 1.32 2.63 12.57
CA PRO A 22 1.17 1.20 12.90
C PRO A 22 -0.17 0.59 12.47
N GLN A 23 -1.26 1.36 12.56
CA GLN A 23 -2.60 0.89 12.17
C GLN A 23 -2.73 0.75 10.66
N VAL A 24 -2.20 1.73 9.91
CA VAL A 24 -2.21 1.69 8.44
C VAL A 24 -1.36 0.52 7.94
N VAL A 25 -0.17 0.31 8.51
CA VAL A 25 0.69 -0.83 8.17
C VAL A 25 -0.02 -2.16 8.45
N LYS A 26 -0.75 -2.28 9.57
CA LYS A 26 -1.52 -3.48 9.90
C LYS A 26 -2.64 -3.74 8.90
N ALA A 27 -3.43 -2.71 8.56
CA ALA A 27 -4.51 -2.82 7.59
C ALA A 27 -3.98 -3.24 6.21
N VAL A 28 -2.90 -2.61 5.75
CA VAL A 28 -2.25 -2.93 4.47
C VAL A 28 -1.74 -4.37 4.44
N LYS A 29 -1.17 -4.86 5.54
CA LYS A 29 -0.73 -6.25 5.65
C LYS A 29 -1.91 -7.22 5.52
N ASN A 30 -3.03 -6.95 6.21
CA ASN A 30 -4.21 -7.80 6.14
C ASN A 30 -4.79 -7.83 4.72
N LEU A 31 -4.97 -6.67 4.09
CA LEU A 31 -5.49 -6.58 2.72
C LEU A 31 -4.60 -7.30 1.70
N SER A 32 -3.28 -7.23 1.88
CA SER A 32 -2.35 -7.99 1.03
C SER A 32 -2.46 -9.50 1.26
N GLN A 33 -2.65 -9.95 2.51
CA GLN A 33 -2.86 -11.37 2.82
C GLN A 33 -4.21 -11.88 2.27
N GLU A 34 -5.23 -11.04 2.26
CA GLU A 34 -6.55 -11.35 1.68
C GLU A 34 -6.56 -11.28 0.14
N GLY A 35 -5.44 -10.90 -0.49
CA GLY A 35 -5.27 -10.94 -1.94
C GLY A 35 -5.80 -9.73 -2.69
N TYR A 36 -6.16 -8.64 -2.00
CA TYR A 36 -6.64 -7.42 -2.66
C TYR A 36 -5.57 -6.72 -3.50
N PHE A 37 -4.29 -6.86 -3.14
CA PHE A 37 -3.17 -6.35 -3.92
C PHE A 37 -1.87 -7.10 -3.62
N ASN A 38 -0.96 -7.04 -4.59
CA ASN A 38 0.39 -7.56 -4.47
C ASN A 38 1.32 -6.49 -3.91
N LYS A 39 1.94 -6.76 -2.77
CA LYS A 39 2.95 -5.88 -2.19
C LYS A 39 4.33 -6.20 -2.78
N ARG A 40 5.01 -5.19 -3.30
CA ARG A 40 6.43 -5.25 -3.73
C ARG A 40 7.28 -4.31 -2.89
N ARG A 41 8.57 -4.61 -2.75
CA ARG A 41 9.57 -3.61 -2.30
C ARG A 41 9.98 -2.83 -3.55
N ASN A 42 10.12 -1.51 -3.42
CA ASN A 42 10.92 -0.76 -4.38
C ASN A 42 12.35 -1.31 -4.34
N GLU A 43 12.90 -1.59 -5.52
CA GLU A 43 14.35 -1.72 -5.72
C GLU A 43 15.05 -0.36 -5.53
#